data_AF-A0A0V8GBR7-F1
#
_entry.id   AF-A0A0V8GBR7-F1
#
_cell.length_a   1.000
_cell.length_b   1.000
_cell.length_c   1.000
_cell.angle_alpha   90.00
_cell.angle_beta   90.00
_cell.angle_gamma   90.00
#
_symmetry.space_group_name_H-M   'P 1'
#
loop_
_entity.id
_entity.type
_entity.pdbx_description
1 polymer ?
#
loop_
_entity_poly.entity_id
_entity_poly.type
_entity_poly.pdbx_seq_one_letter_code
_entity_poly.pdbx_strand_id
1 'polypeptide(L)'
;MAMVVTFAWSGHASSIKGAEGMLVHSIHALAVFIWTGGLLILGFWSPSDRNWGIFLEWFKPLVTLCFLLIVGSGIYLMSVVVQVEEYSDSWILPYGQALLWKHVLILPVLIIGIMNGKWSYASPERSFEVRRMRMRMEGILILLLFTATAWLGQQEPPHSIKDTLQSSGAGPLSGFLFPSLRFTYSDIRFETTMISLFLMAISLLFVGLLVYIIRSTQDSIKTLYLGLGVSISLFFAALYSISVYL
;
A
#
# COMPACT_ATOMS: atom_id res chain seq x y z
N MET A 1 -5.17 -22.32 3.95
CA MET A 1 -6.43 -21.95 4.61
C MET A 1 -6.28 -21.85 6.11
N ALA A 2 -5.88 -22.92 6.83
CA ALA A 2 -5.66 -22.87 8.28
C ALA A 2 -4.76 -21.70 8.73
N MET A 3 -3.60 -21.49 8.09
CA MET A 3 -2.70 -20.37 8.41
C MET A 3 -3.34 -18.98 8.27
N VAL A 4 -4.24 -18.80 7.29
CA VAL A 4 -4.90 -17.51 7.04
C VAL A 4 -5.88 -17.22 8.17
N VAL A 5 -6.67 -18.22 8.54
CA VAL A 5 -7.66 -18.11 9.61
C VAL A 5 -6.97 -17.89 10.96
N THR A 6 -5.88 -18.61 11.25
CA THR A 6 -5.12 -18.40 12.50
C THR A 6 -4.51 -17.02 12.58
N PHE A 7 -3.94 -16.51 11.48
CA PHE A 7 -3.41 -15.15 11.44
C PHE A 7 -4.51 -14.09 11.61
N ALA A 8 -5.66 -14.31 10.98
CA ALA A 8 -6.81 -13.43 11.12
C ALA A 8 -7.38 -13.42 12.55
N TRP A 9 -7.43 -14.60 13.18
CA TRP A 9 -7.90 -14.77 14.56
C TRP A 9 -7.01 -14.05 15.58
N SER A 10 -5.69 -14.07 15.39
CA SER A 10 -4.73 -13.36 16.25
C SER A 10 -4.62 -11.86 15.98
N GLY A 11 -5.33 -11.34 14.96
CA GLY A 11 -5.23 -9.95 14.54
C GLY A 11 -6.16 -8.99 15.29
N HIS A 12 -5.81 -7.69 15.26
CA HIS A 12 -6.53 -6.60 15.94
C HIS A 12 -8.02 -6.53 15.62
N ALA A 13 -8.42 -6.80 14.38
CA ALA A 13 -9.84 -6.78 14.02
C ALA A 13 -10.64 -7.87 14.76
N SER A 14 -10.04 -9.04 14.99
CA SER A 14 -10.67 -10.16 15.70
C SER A 14 -10.80 -9.87 17.20
N SER A 15 -9.81 -9.20 17.81
CA SER A 15 -9.92 -8.80 19.22
C SER A 15 -11.00 -7.73 19.46
N ILE A 16 -11.24 -6.86 18.47
CA ILE A 16 -12.22 -5.76 18.57
C ILE A 16 -13.64 -6.20 18.17
N LYS A 17 -13.79 -6.96 17.07
CA LYS A 17 -15.10 -7.35 16.48
C LYS A 17 -15.40 -8.85 16.56
N GLY A 18 -14.53 -9.64 17.18
CA GLY A 18 -14.70 -11.09 17.29
C GLY A 18 -14.72 -11.79 15.92
N ALA A 19 -15.70 -12.68 15.74
CA ALA A 19 -15.82 -13.50 14.54
C ALA A 19 -15.99 -12.68 13.24
N GLU A 20 -16.66 -11.53 13.30
CA GLU A 20 -16.82 -10.63 12.15
C GLU A 20 -15.46 -10.11 11.67
N GLY A 21 -14.64 -9.60 12.60
CA GLY A 21 -13.29 -9.12 12.31
C GLY A 21 -12.38 -10.23 11.77
N MET A 22 -12.44 -11.43 12.35
CA MET A 22 -11.72 -12.59 11.83
C MET A 22 -12.14 -12.94 10.39
N LEU A 23 -13.45 -12.96 10.11
CA LEU A 23 -13.98 -13.34 8.80
C LEU A 23 -13.55 -12.33 7.73
N VAL A 24 -13.72 -11.03 7.99
CA VAL A 24 -13.34 -9.99 7.04
C VAL A 24 -11.83 -9.98 6.80
N HIS A 25 -11.02 -10.15 7.86
CA HIS A 25 -9.57 -10.23 7.73
C HIS A 25 -9.13 -11.48 6.95
N SER A 26 -9.80 -12.62 7.14
CA SER A 26 -9.55 -13.84 6.37
C SER A 26 -9.85 -13.64 4.89
N ILE A 27 -11.00 -13.03 4.56
CA ILE A 27 -11.38 -12.71 3.18
C ILE A 27 -10.36 -11.77 2.54
N HIS A 28 -9.96 -10.71 3.26
CA HIS A 28 -8.93 -9.77 2.81
C HIS A 28 -7.64 -10.50 2.47
N ALA A 29 -7.11 -11.28 3.40
CA ALA A 29 -5.84 -12.00 3.25
C ALA A 29 -5.91 -13.04 2.11
N LEU A 30 -7.01 -13.77 1.96
CA LEU A 30 -7.19 -14.71 0.86
C LEU A 30 -7.21 -14.01 -0.50
N ALA A 31 -7.96 -12.91 -0.62
CA ALA A 31 -8.02 -12.14 -1.85
C ALA A 31 -6.64 -11.60 -2.24
N VAL A 32 -5.89 -11.10 -1.26
CA VAL A 32 -4.49 -10.70 -1.43
C VAL A 32 -3.64 -11.87 -1.93
N PHE A 33 -3.64 -13.02 -1.26
CA PHE A 33 -2.79 -14.15 -1.63
C PHE A 33 -3.11 -14.75 -3.00
N ILE A 34 -4.39 -14.81 -3.37
CA ILE A 34 -4.80 -15.30 -4.69
C ILE A 34 -4.28 -14.36 -5.79
N TRP A 35 -4.47 -13.05 -5.63
CA TRP A 35 -4.01 -12.07 -6.61
C TRP A 35 -2.49 -12.06 -6.74
N THR A 36 -1.78 -11.95 -5.62
CA THR A 36 -0.31 -11.81 -5.62
C THR A 36 0.39 -13.11 -5.96
N GLY A 37 -0.11 -14.24 -5.48
CA GLY A 37 0.39 -15.56 -5.83
C GLY A 37 0.32 -15.80 -7.33
N GLY A 38 -0.79 -15.44 -7.97
CA GLY A 38 -0.94 -15.51 -9.43
C GLY A 38 0.12 -14.66 -10.15
N LEU A 39 0.29 -13.39 -9.76
CA LEU A 39 1.29 -12.50 -10.36
C LEU A 39 2.73 -13.03 -10.18
N LEU A 40 3.08 -13.53 -9.00
CA LEU A 40 4.42 -14.04 -8.71
C LEU A 40 4.72 -15.33 -9.48
N ILE A 41 3.77 -16.27 -9.53
CA ILE A 41 3.93 -17.52 -10.31
C ILE A 41 4.13 -17.20 -11.79
N LEU A 42 3.28 -16.36 -12.35
CA LEU A 42 3.35 -15.98 -13.77
C LEU A 42 4.60 -15.16 -14.09
N GLY A 43 4.97 -14.25 -13.20
CA GLY A 43 6.15 -13.42 -13.34
C GLY A 43 7.42 -14.25 -13.24
N PHE A 44 7.63 -15.02 -12.19
CA PHE A 44 8.93 -15.65 -11.95
C PHE A 44 9.07 -17.03 -12.60
N TRP A 45 8.01 -17.84 -12.58
CA TRP A 45 8.08 -19.27 -12.91
C TRP A 45 7.36 -19.70 -14.19
N SER A 46 6.71 -18.80 -14.94
CA SER A 46 6.05 -19.20 -16.18
C SER A 46 7.06 -19.65 -17.25
N PRO A 47 7.03 -20.93 -17.72
CA PRO A 47 8.07 -21.46 -18.58
C PRO A 47 7.92 -21.09 -20.06
N SER A 48 6.69 -20.85 -20.54
CA SER A 48 6.39 -20.53 -21.95
C SER A 48 5.14 -19.65 -22.08
N ASP A 49 4.93 -19.07 -23.25
CA ASP A 49 3.74 -18.27 -23.58
C ASP A 49 2.54 -19.12 -24.04
N ARG A 50 2.69 -20.45 -24.03
CA ARG A 50 1.62 -21.38 -24.42
C ARG A 50 0.39 -21.16 -23.53
N ASN A 51 -0.75 -20.90 -24.16
CA ASN A 51 -2.03 -20.61 -23.49
C ASN A 51 -2.04 -19.38 -22.57
N TRP A 52 -1.02 -18.51 -22.65
CA TRP A 52 -0.92 -17.33 -21.80
C TRP A 52 -2.12 -16.39 -21.93
N GLY A 53 -2.59 -16.18 -23.17
CA GLY A 53 -3.79 -15.37 -23.44
C GLY A 53 -5.04 -15.93 -22.76
N ILE A 54 -5.29 -17.25 -22.91
CA ILE A 54 -6.43 -17.95 -22.30
C ILE A 54 -6.37 -17.84 -20.77
N PHE A 55 -5.20 -18.05 -20.18
CA PHE A 55 -5.00 -17.90 -18.75
C PHE A 55 -5.33 -16.47 -18.30
N LEU A 56 -4.82 -15.46 -19.01
CA LEU A 56 -5.08 -14.06 -18.68
C LEU A 56 -6.56 -13.70 -18.76
N GLU A 57 -7.29 -14.23 -19.74
CA GLU A 57 -8.74 -14.02 -19.86
C GLU A 57 -9.51 -14.59 -18.68
N TRP A 58 -9.13 -15.79 -18.20
CA TRP A 58 -9.69 -16.38 -17.00
C TRP A 58 -9.26 -15.67 -15.71
N PHE A 59 -8.01 -15.21 -15.64
CA PHE A 59 -7.44 -14.59 -14.45
C PHE A 59 -7.94 -13.16 -14.22
N LYS A 60 -8.23 -12.41 -15.28
CA LYS A 60 -8.76 -11.03 -15.21
C LYS A 60 -10.00 -10.88 -14.30
N PRO A 61 -11.11 -11.63 -14.47
CA PRO A 61 -12.27 -11.50 -13.60
C PRO A 61 -11.96 -11.91 -12.16
N LEU A 62 -11.12 -12.92 -11.95
CA LEU A 62 -10.68 -13.35 -10.61
C LEU A 62 -9.92 -12.22 -9.89
N VAL A 63 -8.93 -11.61 -10.54
CA VAL A 63 -8.16 -10.49 -9.97
C VAL A 63 -9.05 -9.28 -9.72
N THR A 64 -10.02 -9.02 -10.60
CA THR A 64 -10.98 -7.93 -10.40
C THR A 64 -11.81 -8.16 -9.14
N LEU A 65 -12.31 -9.38 -8.93
CA LEU A 65 -13.01 -9.75 -7.71
C LEU A 65 -12.11 -9.63 -6.48
N CYS A 66 -10.88 -10.15 -6.54
CA CYS A 66 -9.91 -10.02 -5.45
C CYS A 66 -9.66 -8.55 -5.11
N PHE A 67 -9.47 -7.70 -6.11
CA PHE A 67 -9.27 -6.27 -5.90
C PHE A 67 -10.45 -5.61 -5.19
N LEU A 68 -11.68 -5.88 -5.62
CA LEU A 68 -12.89 -5.35 -4.96
C LEU A 68 -12.99 -5.82 -3.51
N LEU A 69 -12.70 -7.10 -3.25
CA LEU A 69 -12.68 -7.65 -1.90
C LEU A 69 -11.60 -6.96 -1.05
N ILE A 70 -10.38 -6.79 -1.57
CA ILE A 70 -9.26 -6.14 -0.87
C ILE A 70 -9.61 -4.70 -0.49
N VAL A 71 -10.16 -3.91 -1.42
CA VAL A 71 -10.54 -2.52 -1.15
C VAL A 71 -11.65 -2.45 -0.11
N GLY A 72 -12.74 -3.19 -0.31
CA GLY A 72 -13.89 -3.15 0.60
C GLY A 72 -13.53 -3.63 2.01
N SER A 73 -12.88 -4.79 2.12
CA SER A 73 -12.43 -5.32 3.41
C SER A 73 -11.32 -4.48 4.03
N GLY A 74 -10.41 -3.89 3.24
CA GLY A 74 -9.34 -3.04 3.72
C GLY A 74 -9.85 -1.76 4.40
N ILE A 75 -10.82 -1.09 3.77
CA ILE A 75 -11.49 0.09 4.34
C ILE A 75 -12.22 -0.29 5.63
N TYR A 76 -12.97 -1.40 5.61
CA TYR A 76 -13.67 -1.90 6.80
C TYR A 76 -12.69 -2.18 7.95
N LEU A 77 -11.62 -2.94 7.70
CA LEU A 77 -10.64 -3.31 8.72
C LEU A 77 -9.92 -2.07 9.29
N MET A 78 -9.63 -1.07 8.45
CA MET A 78 -9.09 0.20 8.93
C MET A 78 -10.06 0.90 9.87
N SER A 79 -11.35 0.99 9.48
CA SER A 79 -12.38 1.65 10.30
C SER A 79 -12.65 0.97 11.65
N VAL A 80 -12.32 -0.33 11.77
CA VAL A 80 -12.41 -1.06 13.04
C VAL A 80 -11.30 -0.65 14.00
N VAL A 81 -10.14 -0.25 13.49
CA VAL A 81 -8.92 -0.05 14.29
C VAL A 81 -8.59 1.43 14.51
N VAL A 82 -8.86 2.28 13.52
CA VAL A 82 -8.53 3.71 13.57
C VAL A 82 -9.76 4.52 13.14
N GLN A 83 -10.12 5.53 13.94
CA GLN A 83 -11.12 6.52 13.57
C GLN A 83 -10.60 7.35 12.39
N VAL A 84 -11.44 7.58 11.38
CA VAL A 84 -11.01 8.24 10.14
C VAL A 84 -10.53 9.66 10.40
N GLU A 85 -11.14 10.33 11.38
CA GLU A 85 -10.84 11.68 11.83
C GLU A 85 -9.44 11.78 12.46
N GLU A 86 -8.97 10.71 13.10
CA GLU A 86 -7.68 10.63 13.78
C GLU A 86 -6.56 10.10 12.87
N TYR A 87 -6.88 9.78 11.60
CA TYR A 87 -5.93 9.13 10.71
C TYR A 87 -4.67 9.97 10.45
N SER A 88 -4.83 11.27 10.17
CA SER A 88 -3.68 12.18 9.99
C SER A 88 -2.84 12.24 11.25
N ASP A 89 -3.49 12.36 12.40
CA ASP A 89 -2.80 12.56 13.67
C ASP A 89 -1.94 11.33 14.02
N SER A 90 -2.35 10.15 13.57
CA SER A 90 -1.64 8.91 13.81
C SER A 90 -0.26 8.87 13.12
N TRP A 91 -0.01 9.66 12.07
CA TRP A 91 1.24 9.62 11.31
C TRP A 91 2.47 10.06 12.12
N ILE A 92 2.26 10.65 13.30
CA ILE A 92 3.33 10.96 14.24
C ILE A 92 3.84 9.72 15.00
N LEU A 93 3.00 8.68 15.07
CA LEU A 93 3.28 7.41 15.74
C LEU A 93 3.78 6.36 14.74
N PRO A 94 4.60 5.39 15.17
CA PRO A 94 5.08 4.30 14.30
C PRO A 94 3.95 3.52 13.61
N TYR A 95 2.83 3.26 14.32
CA TYR A 95 1.66 2.59 13.75
C TYR A 95 1.08 3.36 12.57
N GLY A 96 0.82 4.66 12.72
CA GLY A 96 0.26 5.48 11.65
C GLY A 96 1.24 5.66 10.48
N GLN A 97 2.55 5.67 10.73
CA GLN A 97 3.57 5.67 9.67
C GLN A 97 3.57 4.38 8.86
N ALA A 98 3.50 3.23 9.53
CA ALA A 98 3.40 1.94 8.84
C ALA A 98 2.10 1.84 8.02
N LEU A 99 0.99 2.36 8.57
CA LEU A 99 -0.29 2.44 7.87
C LEU A 99 -0.23 3.40 6.68
N LEU A 100 0.41 4.55 6.83
CA LEU A 100 0.62 5.51 5.74
C LEU A 100 1.47 4.89 4.62
N TRP A 101 2.56 4.19 4.94
CA TRP A 101 3.35 3.45 3.96
C TRP A 101 2.52 2.44 3.17
N LYS A 102 1.65 1.69 3.86
CA LYS A 102 0.71 0.77 3.20
C LYS A 102 -0.18 1.50 2.18
N HIS A 103 -0.71 2.67 2.53
CA HIS A 103 -1.55 3.45 1.63
C HIS A 103 -0.78 4.07 0.47
N VAL A 104 0.38 4.67 0.68
CA VAL A 104 1.14 5.29 -0.43
C VAL A 104 1.70 4.26 -1.39
N LEU A 105 2.09 3.06 -0.91
CA LEU A 105 2.55 1.95 -1.75
C LEU A 105 1.41 1.30 -2.54
N ILE A 106 0.16 1.36 -2.06
CA ILE A 106 -0.97 0.85 -2.84
C ILE A 106 -1.15 1.63 -4.14
N LEU A 107 -0.92 2.95 -4.12
CA LEU A 107 -1.17 3.83 -5.24
C LEU A 107 -0.41 3.41 -6.52
N PRO A 108 0.93 3.26 -6.52
CA PRO A 108 1.64 2.79 -7.71
C PRO A 108 1.32 1.35 -8.06
N VAL A 109 1.01 0.47 -7.09
CA VAL A 109 0.55 -0.90 -7.37
C VAL A 109 -0.74 -0.87 -8.20
N LEU A 110 -1.71 -0.02 -7.84
CA LEU A 110 -2.96 0.09 -8.57
C LEU A 110 -2.77 0.71 -9.96
N ILE A 111 -1.98 1.77 -10.06
CA ILE A 111 -1.66 2.40 -11.35
C ILE A 111 -1.01 1.38 -12.27
N ILE A 112 0.03 0.69 -11.79
CA ILE A 112 0.75 -0.32 -12.56
C ILE A 112 -0.19 -1.48 -12.91
N GLY A 113 -0.92 -2.06 -11.97
CA GLY A 113 -1.81 -3.20 -12.23
C GLY A 113 -2.91 -2.88 -13.25
N ILE A 114 -3.61 -1.74 -13.10
CA ILE A 114 -4.64 -1.30 -14.06
C ILE A 114 -4.03 -1.08 -15.44
N MET A 115 -2.89 -0.39 -15.50
CA MET A 115 -2.27 -0.06 -16.78
C MET A 115 -1.66 -1.29 -17.46
N ASN A 116 -1.07 -2.20 -16.68
CA ASN A 116 -0.53 -3.46 -17.18
C ASN A 116 -1.65 -4.33 -17.75
N GLY A 117 -2.78 -4.44 -17.04
CA GLY A 117 -3.95 -5.17 -17.50
C GLY A 117 -4.51 -4.65 -18.83
N LYS A 118 -4.60 -3.33 -19.00
CA LYS A 118 -5.15 -2.71 -20.22
C LYS A 118 -4.18 -2.67 -21.41
N TRP A 119 -2.92 -2.27 -21.19
CA TRP A 119 -2.01 -1.93 -22.29
C TRP A 119 -0.90 -2.96 -22.54
N SER A 120 -0.56 -3.79 -21.55
CA SER A 120 0.62 -4.63 -21.64
C SER A 120 0.31 -6.12 -21.72
N TYR A 121 -0.56 -6.62 -20.85
CA TYR A 121 -1.00 -8.01 -20.90
C TYR A 121 -1.91 -8.26 -22.10
N ALA A 122 -2.63 -7.24 -22.55
CA ALA A 122 -3.52 -7.30 -23.72
C ALA A 122 -2.80 -7.04 -25.06
N SER A 123 -1.50 -6.69 -25.07
CA SER A 123 -0.77 -6.41 -26.31
C SER A 123 -0.22 -7.69 -26.95
N PRO A 124 -0.72 -8.10 -28.13
CA PRO A 124 -0.26 -9.30 -28.83
C PRO A 124 1.12 -9.14 -29.46
N GLU A 125 1.56 -7.90 -29.71
CA GLU A 125 2.82 -7.59 -30.39
C GLU A 125 4.07 -7.72 -29.50
N ARG A 126 3.90 -7.92 -28.19
CA ARG A 126 5.02 -7.98 -27.24
C ARG A 126 5.60 -9.37 -27.12
N SER A 127 6.91 -9.45 -26.90
CA SER A 127 7.55 -10.71 -26.53
C SER A 127 7.06 -11.17 -25.15
N PHE A 128 7.06 -12.48 -24.96
CA PHE A 128 6.69 -13.09 -23.70
C PHE A 128 7.56 -12.62 -22.52
N GLU A 129 8.86 -12.43 -22.75
CA GLU A 129 9.80 -11.98 -21.72
C GLU A 129 9.43 -10.59 -21.17
N VAL A 130 8.97 -9.67 -22.02
CA VAL A 130 8.54 -8.34 -21.59
C VAL A 130 7.28 -8.43 -20.72
N ARG A 131 6.27 -9.21 -21.13
CA ARG A 131 5.06 -9.43 -20.31
C ARG A 131 5.41 -10.03 -18.95
N ARG A 132 6.28 -11.04 -18.95
CA ARG A 132 6.78 -11.71 -17.76
C ARG A 132 7.52 -10.75 -16.83
N MET A 133 8.43 -9.93 -17.36
CA MET A 133 9.18 -8.92 -16.59
C MET A 133 8.23 -7.93 -15.90
N ARG A 134 7.14 -7.52 -16.55
CA ARG A 134 6.19 -6.57 -15.96
C ARG A 134 5.41 -7.17 -14.80
N MET A 135 5.00 -8.43 -14.90
CA MET A 135 4.44 -9.17 -13.76
C MET A 135 5.45 -9.31 -12.62
N ARG A 136 6.74 -9.55 -12.92
CA ARG A 136 7.79 -9.58 -11.89
C ARG A 136 7.90 -8.26 -11.15
N MET A 137 7.97 -7.14 -11.87
CA MET A 137 8.14 -5.81 -11.24
C MET A 137 6.91 -5.41 -10.41
N GLU A 138 5.71 -5.71 -10.91
CA GLU A 138 4.46 -5.53 -10.14
C GLU A 138 4.46 -6.42 -8.89
N GLY A 139 4.85 -7.68 -9.02
CA GLY A 139 4.99 -8.61 -7.90
C GLY A 139 5.99 -8.14 -6.85
N ILE A 140 7.17 -7.62 -7.26
CA ILE A 140 8.17 -7.04 -6.35
C ILE A 140 7.59 -5.85 -5.59
N LEU A 141 6.87 -4.95 -6.26
CA LEU A 141 6.24 -3.81 -5.60
C LEU A 141 5.20 -4.26 -4.56
N ILE A 142 4.45 -5.32 -4.86
CA ILE A 142 3.51 -5.89 -3.89
C ILE A 142 4.23 -6.59 -2.73
N LEU A 143 5.39 -7.22 -2.96
CA LEU A 143 6.21 -7.74 -1.86
C LEU A 143 6.68 -6.62 -0.92
N LEU A 144 7.00 -5.43 -1.45
CA LEU A 144 7.30 -4.26 -0.61
C LEU A 144 6.06 -3.78 0.19
N LEU A 145 4.87 -3.82 -0.42
CA LEU A 145 3.61 -3.57 0.29
C LEU A 145 3.38 -4.59 1.42
N PHE A 146 3.77 -5.85 1.24
CA PHE A 146 3.74 -6.87 2.29
C PHE A 146 4.73 -6.57 3.42
N THR A 147 5.92 -6.06 3.11
CA THR A 147 6.85 -5.59 4.13
C THR A 147 6.23 -4.48 4.98
N ALA A 148 5.59 -3.49 4.36
CA ALA A 148 4.87 -2.43 5.08
C ALA A 148 3.72 -2.99 5.93
N THR A 149 2.96 -3.97 5.39
CA THR A 149 1.86 -4.63 6.12
C THR A 149 2.36 -5.48 7.29
N ALA A 150 3.48 -6.18 7.12
CA ALA A 150 4.12 -6.96 8.18
C ALA A 150 4.70 -6.06 9.28
N TRP A 151 5.24 -4.89 8.91
CA TRP A 151 5.68 -3.89 9.87
C TRP A 151 4.49 -3.33 10.65
N LEU A 152 3.40 -2.96 9.97
CA LEU A 152 2.15 -2.52 10.59
C LEU A 152 1.58 -3.57 11.56
N GLY A 153 1.60 -4.85 11.16
CA GLY A 153 1.11 -5.96 12.00
C GLY A 153 1.91 -6.18 13.28
N GLN A 154 3.14 -5.67 13.37
CA GLN A 154 3.96 -5.70 14.59
C GLN A 154 3.77 -4.46 15.47
N GLN A 155 3.04 -3.45 15.01
CA GLN A 155 2.71 -2.28 15.79
C GLN A 155 1.40 -2.51 16.56
N GLU A 156 1.36 -2.04 17.80
CA GLU A 156 0.10 -1.93 18.55
C GLU A 156 -0.70 -0.74 18.00
N PRO A 157 -1.99 -0.93 17.65
CA PRO A 157 -2.83 0.17 17.25
C PRO A 157 -3.00 1.11 18.44
N PRO A 158 -2.81 2.43 18.24
CA PRO A 158 -3.06 3.37 19.31
C PRO A 158 -4.57 3.37 19.60
N HIS A 159 -4.96 2.95 20.81
CA HIS A 159 -6.34 3.08 21.27
C HIS A 159 -6.74 4.56 21.42
N SER A 160 -5.77 5.40 21.80
CA SER A 160 -5.83 6.85 21.76
C SER A 160 -4.46 7.39 21.36
N ILE A 161 -4.43 8.23 20.34
CA ILE A 161 -3.19 8.90 19.91
C ILE A 161 -2.65 9.76 21.04
N LYS A 162 -3.53 10.47 21.75
CA LYS A 162 -3.17 11.31 22.88
C LYS A 162 -2.46 10.54 23.98
N ASP A 163 -3.05 9.43 24.42
CA ASP A 163 -2.49 8.66 25.54
C ASP A 163 -1.15 8.03 25.14
N THR A 164 -1.06 7.50 23.91
CA THR A 164 0.17 6.91 23.37
C THR A 164 1.29 7.94 23.27
N LEU A 165 0.98 9.17 22.83
CA LEU A 165 1.94 10.25 22.72
C LEU A 165 2.44 10.72 24.10
N GLN A 166 1.56 10.72 25.11
CA GLN A 166 1.91 11.05 26.49
C GLN A 166 2.75 9.97 27.18
N SER A 167 2.48 8.68 26.91
CA SER A 167 3.19 7.56 27.55
C SER A 167 4.52 7.23 26.88
N SER A 168 4.54 7.22 25.55
CA SER A 168 5.61 6.64 24.74
C SER A 168 6.31 7.66 23.84
N GLY A 169 5.74 8.87 23.70
CA GLY A 169 6.25 9.89 22.81
C GLY A 169 6.00 9.59 21.33
N ALA A 170 6.55 10.43 20.46
CA ALA A 170 6.46 10.23 19.02
C ALA A 170 7.39 9.13 18.52
N GLY A 171 7.13 8.63 17.31
CA GLY A 171 7.98 7.63 16.68
C GLY A 171 9.39 8.15 16.37
N PRO A 172 10.41 7.27 16.24
CA PRO A 172 11.80 7.67 15.98
C PRO A 172 11.96 8.57 14.74
N LEU A 173 11.21 8.29 13.67
CA LEU A 173 11.24 9.10 12.46
C LEU A 173 10.66 10.51 12.71
N SER A 174 9.55 10.61 13.45
CA SER A 174 8.96 11.90 13.80
C SER A 174 9.90 12.71 14.68
N GLY A 175 10.51 12.08 15.68
CA GLY A 175 11.51 12.74 16.54
C GLY A 175 12.75 13.23 15.77
N PHE A 176 13.15 12.50 14.72
CA PHE A 176 14.25 12.93 13.83
C PHE A 176 13.86 14.10 12.92
N LEU A 177 12.66 14.08 12.34
CA LEU A 177 12.19 15.12 11.40
C LEU A 177 11.78 16.40 12.12
N PHE A 178 11.29 16.28 13.36
CA PHE A 178 10.75 17.39 14.13
C PHE A 178 11.39 17.48 15.54
N PRO A 179 12.72 17.65 15.64
CA PRO A 179 13.45 17.55 16.91
C PRO A 179 13.13 18.68 17.91
N SER A 180 12.62 19.82 17.42
CA SER A 180 12.26 20.97 18.25
C SER A 180 10.84 20.90 18.82
N LEU A 181 10.03 19.90 18.45
CA LEU A 181 8.63 19.83 18.79
C LEU A 181 8.41 18.92 20.01
N ARG A 182 7.78 19.49 21.06
CA ARG A 182 7.18 18.68 22.12
C ARG A 182 5.82 18.25 21.62
N PHE A 183 5.70 16.98 21.26
CA PHE A 183 4.47 16.47 20.68
C PHE A 183 3.37 16.40 21.74
N THR A 184 2.52 17.42 21.81
CA THR A 184 1.25 17.37 22.53
C THR A 184 0.15 17.14 21.51
N TYR A 185 -0.81 16.26 21.83
CA TYR A 185 -1.89 15.91 20.91
C TYR A 185 -2.71 17.12 20.43
N SER A 186 -2.88 18.15 21.27
CA SER A 186 -3.60 19.40 20.94
C SER A 186 -2.98 20.19 19.79
N ASP A 187 -1.72 19.92 19.48
CA ASP A 187 -0.91 20.75 18.60
C ASP A 187 -0.82 20.15 17.20
N ILE A 188 -1.28 18.92 17.02
CA ILE A 188 -1.31 18.22 15.74
C ILE A 188 -2.45 18.79 14.91
N ARG A 189 -2.11 19.45 13.81
CA ARG A 189 -3.09 19.93 12.83
C ARG A 189 -2.63 19.63 11.42
N PHE A 190 -3.59 19.32 10.56
CA PHE A 190 -3.32 19.28 9.14
C PHE A 190 -3.07 20.69 8.62
N GLU A 191 -1.88 20.93 8.08
CA GLU A 191 -1.46 22.20 7.51
C GLU A 191 -0.60 21.99 6.27
N THR A 192 -0.95 22.69 5.21
CA THR A 192 -0.17 22.66 3.97
C THR A 192 1.08 23.54 4.09
N THR A 193 2.20 22.93 4.46
CA THR A 193 3.51 23.58 4.43
C THR A 193 4.06 23.69 3.01
N MET A 194 4.96 24.65 2.75
CA MET A 194 5.63 24.77 1.45
C MET A 194 6.41 23.49 1.06
N ILE A 195 6.99 22.80 2.05
CA ILE A 195 7.68 21.52 1.85
C ILE A 195 6.68 20.45 1.41
N SER A 196 5.53 20.34 2.09
CA SER A 196 4.49 19.37 1.71
C SER A 196 3.97 19.61 0.28
N LEU A 197 3.75 20.87 -0.11
CA LEU A 197 3.31 21.24 -1.46
C LEU A 197 4.36 20.91 -2.52
N PHE A 198 5.63 21.19 -2.24
CA PHE A 198 6.73 20.85 -3.14
C PHE A 198 6.86 19.34 -3.34
N LEU A 199 6.81 18.56 -2.26
CA LEU A 199 6.86 17.10 -2.33
C LEU A 199 5.63 16.50 -3.01
N MET A 200 4.45 17.09 -2.81
CA MET A 200 3.24 16.72 -3.52
C MET A 200 3.38 16.96 -5.03
N ALA A 201 3.94 18.10 -5.44
CA ALA A 201 4.21 18.39 -6.85
C ALA A 201 5.20 17.38 -7.47
N ILE A 202 6.24 16.99 -6.72
CA ILE A 202 7.17 15.91 -7.14
C ILE A 202 6.44 14.58 -7.30
N SER A 203 5.57 14.22 -6.36
CA SER A 203 4.78 12.98 -6.45
C SER A 203 3.89 12.97 -7.69
N LEU A 204 3.20 14.08 -7.98
CA LEU A 204 2.40 14.23 -9.20
C LEU A 204 3.24 14.14 -10.47
N LEU A 205 4.44 14.72 -10.48
CA LEU A 205 5.38 14.58 -11.58
C LEU A 205 5.78 13.12 -11.79
N PHE A 206 6.11 12.38 -10.72
CA PHE A 206 6.42 10.96 -10.82
C PHE A 206 5.24 10.13 -11.29
N VAL A 207 4.01 10.43 -10.88
CA VAL A 207 2.80 9.80 -11.41
C VAL A 207 2.67 10.06 -12.91
N GLY A 208 2.84 11.31 -13.35
CA GLY A 208 2.80 11.68 -14.76
C GLY A 208 3.86 10.92 -15.59
N LEU A 209 5.09 10.87 -15.10
CA LEU A 209 6.19 10.11 -15.72
C LEU A 209 5.92 8.60 -15.71
N LEU A 210 5.37 8.05 -14.62
CA LEU A 210 5.01 6.64 -14.51
C LEU A 210 3.99 6.27 -15.60
N VAL A 211 2.93 7.05 -15.71
CA VAL A 211 1.90 6.87 -16.75
C VAL A 211 2.51 7.02 -18.14
N TYR A 212 3.34 8.03 -18.36
CA TYR A 212 4.02 8.25 -19.64
C TYR A 212 4.90 7.06 -20.02
N ILE A 213 5.73 6.56 -19.11
CA ILE A 213 6.61 5.41 -19.36
C ILE A 213 5.80 4.16 -19.66
N ILE A 214 4.72 3.89 -18.93
CA ILE A 214 3.86 2.73 -19.21
C ILE A 214 3.19 2.85 -20.58
N ARG A 215 2.89 4.04 -21.07
CA ARG A 215 2.26 4.22 -22.39
C ARG A 215 3.26 4.22 -23.55
N SER A 216 4.41 4.85 -23.37
CA SER A 216 5.38 5.09 -24.44
C SER A 216 6.42 3.98 -24.55
N THR A 217 7.31 3.87 -23.57
CA THR A 217 8.49 2.99 -23.62
C THR A 217 8.19 1.60 -23.05
N GLN A 218 7.22 1.49 -22.16
CA GLN A 218 6.83 0.29 -21.42
C GLN A 218 7.97 -0.36 -20.62
N ASP A 219 9.00 0.42 -20.27
CA ASP A 219 10.18 -0.01 -19.53
C ASP A 219 9.82 -0.43 -18.09
N SER A 220 9.96 -1.72 -17.79
CA SER A 220 9.48 -2.31 -16.53
C SER A 220 10.27 -1.81 -15.31
N ILE A 221 11.58 -1.62 -15.47
CA ILE A 221 12.46 -1.24 -14.38
C ILE A 221 12.21 0.22 -14.01
N LYS A 222 12.06 1.10 -15.02
CA LYS A 222 11.69 2.49 -14.79
C LYS A 222 10.34 2.62 -14.10
N THR A 223 9.36 1.78 -14.43
CA THR A 223 8.06 1.80 -13.75
C THR A 223 8.15 1.44 -12.27
N LEU A 224 9.03 0.50 -11.90
CA LEU A 224 9.27 0.17 -10.50
C LEU A 224 9.87 1.37 -9.75
N TYR A 225 10.96 1.95 -10.26
CA TYR A 225 11.61 3.09 -9.62
C TYR A 225 10.71 4.32 -9.52
N LEU A 226 9.93 4.62 -10.57
CA LEU A 226 8.97 5.72 -10.53
C LEU A 226 7.85 5.45 -9.52
N GLY A 227 7.35 4.21 -9.43
CA GLY A 227 6.37 3.83 -8.41
C GLY A 227 6.89 3.99 -6.97
N LEU A 228 8.15 3.63 -6.73
CA LEU A 228 8.82 3.89 -5.46
C LEU A 228 9.00 5.39 -5.20
N GLY A 229 9.38 6.16 -6.23
CA GLY A 229 9.47 7.61 -6.17
C GLY A 229 8.15 8.28 -5.78
N VAL A 230 7.02 7.85 -6.38
CA VAL A 230 5.67 8.28 -5.99
C VAL A 230 5.42 7.97 -4.51
N SER A 231 5.72 6.75 -4.07
CA SER A 231 5.45 6.32 -2.69
C SER A 231 6.24 7.15 -1.67
N ILE A 232 7.55 7.32 -1.92
CA ILE A 232 8.46 8.06 -1.02
C ILE A 232 8.08 9.54 -0.96
N SER A 233 7.89 10.18 -2.11
CA SER A 233 7.53 11.60 -2.17
C SER A 233 6.16 11.86 -1.52
N LEU A 234 5.17 11.01 -1.77
CA LEU A 234 3.84 11.13 -1.16
C LEU A 234 3.86 10.88 0.34
N PHE A 235 4.65 9.91 0.81
CA PHE A 235 4.84 9.64 2.24
C PHE A 235 5.36 10.87 2.98
N PHE A 236 6.44 11.48 2.47
CA PHE A 236 6.99 12.69 3.09
C PHE A 236 6.09 13.90 2.89
N ALA A 237 5.41 14.03 1.74
CA ALA A 237 4.43 15.10 1.55
C ALA A 237 3.34 15.05 2.62
N ALA A 238 2.83 13.84 2.93
CA ALA A 238 1.86 13.62 3.99
C ALA A 238 2.46 13.93 5.39
N LEU A 239 3.65 13.42 5.73
CA LEU A 239 4.27 13.72 7.03
C LEU A 239 4.52 15.22 7.25
N TYR A 240 5.00 15.94 6.23
CA TYR A 240 5.21 17.39 6.31
C TYR A 240 3.93 18.22 6.19
N SER A 241 2.78 17.58 5.90
CA SER A 241 1.46 18.22 5.90
C SER A 241 0.81 18.25 7.29
N ILE A 242 1.50 17.72 8.30
CA ILE A 242 1.11 17.87 9.69
C ILE A 242 2.04 18.93 10.29
N SER A 243 1.46 19.99 10.84
CA SER A 243 2.18 20.90 11.72
C SER A 243 1.93 20.50 13.17
N VAL A 244 2.97 20.62 13.97
CA VAL A 244 2.89 20.52 15.43
C VAL A 244 3.31 21.89 15.95
N TYR A 245 2.38 22.63 16.54
CA TYR A 245 2.67 23.92 17.15
C TYR A 245 3.18 23.77 18.59
N LEU A 246 3.72 24.84 19.16
CA LEU A 246 4.09 24.94 20.58
C LEU A 246 3.02 25.71 21.36
#